data_AF-A0A2G9YYH3-F1
#
_entry.id   AF-A0A2G9YYH3-F1
#
_cell.length_a   1.000
_cell.length_b   1.000
_cell.length_c   1.000
_cell.angle_alpha   90.00
_cell.angle_beta   90.00
_cell.angle_gamma   90.00
#
_symmetry.space_group_name_H-M   'P 1'
#
loop_
_entity.id
_entity.type
_entity.pdbx_description
1 polymer ?
#
loop_
_entity_poly.entity_id
_entity_poly.type
_entity_poly.pdbx_seq_one_letter_code
_entity_poly.pdbx_strand_id
1 'polypeptide(L)'
;MLKNIFAIIAIFIIGMVGGIFASQILWPYLVEGQISYQPGLEQGPVYLTETKQIFIQENIALVNAVERAEKTVVGVKTQTQMGKVLEGSGLIVTSDGLIVTLAELVPYGSNFSFFVNDKKIPFQILKRDLKENLALIKISDST
;
A
#
# COMPACT_ATOMS: atom_id res chain seq x y z
N MET A 1 19.14 41.24 -83.52
CA MET A 1 18.85 41.38 -82.08
C MET A 1 17.37 41.32 -81.73
N LEU A 2 16.48 41.96 -82.52
CA LEU A 2 15.02 41.95 -82.27
C LEU A 2 14.38 40.54 -82.22
N LYS A 3 14.80 39.60 -83.08
CA LYS A 3 14.32 38.21 -83.09
C LYS A 3 14.60 37.46 -81.79
N ASN A 4 15.76 37.68 -81.17
CA ASN A 4 16.13 37.00 -79.93
C ASN A 4 15.34 37.56 -78.73
N ILE A 5 15.08 38.87 -78.73
CA ILE A 5 14.22 39.50 -77.72
C ILE A 5 12.79 38.97 -77.82
N PHE A 6 12.25 38.84 -79.04
CA PHE A 6 10.92 38.27 -79.25
C PHE A 6 10.84 36.80 -78.80
N ALA A 7 11.88 36.01 -79.06
CA ALA A 7 11.96 34.63 -78.60
C ALA A 7 11.96 34.52 -77.06
N ILE A 8 12.70 35.40 -76.37
CA ILE A 8 12.73 35.45 -74.90
C ILE A 8 11.37 35.82 -74.32
N ILE A 9 10.69 36.82 -74.90
CA ILE A 9 9.34 37.23 -74.48
C ILE A 9 8.34 36.08 -74.69
N ALA A 10 8.43 35.36 -75.81
CA ALA A 10 7.55 34.22 -76.08
C ALA A 10 7.74 33.08 -75.06
N ILE A 11 8.99 32.74 -74.72
CA ILE A 11 9.29 31.72 -73.70
C ILE A 11 8.76 32.16 -72.33
N PHE A 12 8.87 33.45 -72.00
CA PHE A 12 8.38 33.98 -70.73
C PHE A 12 6.85 33.89 -70.61
N ILE A 13 6.12 34.24 -71.67
CA ILE A 13 4.65 34.13 -71.69
C ILE A 13 4.22 32.67 -71.59
N ILE A 14 4.88 31.74 -72.28
CA ILE A 14 4.58 30.31 -72.20
C ILE A 14 4.81 29.78 -70.78
N GLY A 15 5.89 30.20 -70.12
CA GLY A 15 6.17 29.86 -68.73
C GLY A 15 5.11 30.39 -67.76
N MET A 16 4.66 31.63 -67.96
CA MET A 16 3.62 32.25 -67.12
C MET A 16 2.27 31.54 -67.27
N VAL A 17 1.87 31.21 -68.50
CA VAL A 17 0.65 30.43 -68.78
C VAL A 17 0.77 29.02 -68.19
N GLY A 18 1.93 28.37 -68.32
CA GLY A 18 2.20 27.04 -67.76
C GLY A 18 2.11 27.00 -66.24
N GLY A 19 2.64 28.02 -65.53
CA GLY A 19 2.56 28.12 -64.08
C GLY A 19 1.12 28.32 -63.57
N ILE A 20 0.33 29.15 -64.26
CA ILE A 20 -1.09 29.34 -63.92
C ILE A 20 -1.87 28.05 -64.17
N PHE A 21 -1.62 27.36 -65.27
CA PHE A 21 -2.26 26.07 -65.57
C PHE A 21 -1.92 24.99 -64.53
N ALA A 22 -0.64 24.89 -64.13
CA ALA A 22 -0.20 23.93 -63.12
C ALA A 22 -0.87 24.16 -61.75
N SER A 23 -0.97 25.41 -61.32
CA SER A 23 -1.53 25.78 -60.01
C SER A 23 -3.05 25.71 -59.94
N GLN A 24 -3.76 26.12 -60.99
CA GLN A 24 -5.23 26.23 -60.95
C GLN A 24 -5.95 24.96 -61.43
N ILE A 25 -5.33 24.18 -62.31
CA ILE A 25 -5.99 23.02 -62.92
C ILE A 25 -5.35 21.72 -62.47
N LEU A 26 -4.02 21.64 -62.48
CA LEU A 26 -3.28 20.40 -62.20
C LEU A 26 -3.20 20.10 -60.70
N TRP A 27 -2.94 21.11 -59.87
CA TRP A 27 -2.83 20.97 -58.42
C TRP A 27 -4.11 20.48 -57.72
N PRO A 28 -5.31 21.07 -57.94
CA PRO A 28 -6.52 20.58 -57.28
C PRO A 28 -6.85 19.15 -57.68
N TYR A 29 -6.66 18.78 -58.95
CA TYR A 29 -6.92 17.43 -59.43
C TYR A 29 -5.99 16.37 -58.82
N LEU A 30 -4.76 16.74 -58.48
CA LEU A 30 -3.79 15.85 -57.83
C LEU A 30 -3.98 15.74 -56.32
N VAL A 31 -4.37 16.83 -55.64
CA VAL A 31 -4.46 16.89 -54.17
C VAL A 31 -5.82 16.44 -53.66
N GLU A 32 -6.92 16.73 -54.37
CA GLU A 32 -8.27 16.35 -53.94
C GLU A 32 -8.54 14.84 -54.07
N GLY A 33 -7.73 14.11 -54.86
CA GLY A 33 -7.94 12.68 -55.11
C GLY A 33 -7.42 11.72 -54.04
N GLN A 34 -6.62 12.15 -53.06
CA GLN A 34 -5.88 11.20 -52.19
C GLN A 34 -5.84 11.51 -50.68
N ILE A 35 -6.42 12.61 -50.21
CA ILE A 35 -6.43 12.91 -48.77
C ILE A 35 -7.88 12.94 -48.29
N SER A 36 -8.47 11.76 -48.16
CA SER A 36 -9.67 11.57 -47.34
C SER A 36 -9.35 12.02 -45.91
N TYR A 37 -9.79 13.23 -45.55
CA TYR A 37 -10.02 13.56 -44.14
C TYR A 37 -11.05 12.55 -43.63
N GLN A 38 -10.60 11.55 -42.89
CA GLN A 38 -11.46 10.70 -42.08
C GLN A 38 -11.60 11.35 -40.70
N PRO A 39 -12.74 12.01 -40.38
CA PRO A 39 -13.04 12.42 -39.03
C PRO A 39 -13.61 11.19 -38.33
N GLY A 40 -12.77 10.42 -37.64
CA GLY A 40 -13.25 9.21 -36.97
C GLY A 40 -12.17 8.21 -36.59
N LEU A 41 -11.15 8.66 -35.86
CA LEU A 41 -10.42 7.74 -34.99
C LEU A 41 -11.19 7.70 -33.66
N GLU A 42 -12.21 6.86 -33.59
CA GLU A 42 -12.88 6.52 -32.33
C GLU A 42 -11.83 5.96 -31.37
N GLN A 43 -11.49 6.75 -30.35
CA GLN A 43 -10.61 6.30 -29.28
C GLN A 43 -11.42 5.29 -28.45
N GLY A 44 -11.05 4.01 -28.53
CA GLY A 44 -11.67 2.97 -27.71
C GLY A 44 -11.59 3.31 -26.20
N PRO A 45 -12.51 2.80 -25.37
CA PRO A 45 -12.56 3.14 -23.96
C PRO A 45 -11.26 2.74 -23.24
N VAL A 46 -10.64 3.71 -22.55
CA VAL A 46 -9.46 3.47 -21.70
C VAL A 46 -9.94 2.86 -20.39
N TYR A 47 -9.69 1.58 -20.19
CA TYR A 47 -9.93 0.91 -18.92
C TYR A 47 -8.84 1.30 -17.91
N LEU A 48 -9.17 2.21 -16.99
CA LEU A 48 -8.32 2.52 -15.83
C LEU A 48 -8.51 1.45 -14.76
N THR A 49 -7.64 0.42 -14.77
CA THR A 49 -7.54 -0.52 -13.65
C THR A 49 -6.67 0.12 -12.56
N GLU A 50 -7.30 0.69 -11.53
CA GLU A 50 -6.59 1.23 -10.38
C GLU A 50 -5.81 0.12 -9.67
N THR A 51 -4.50 0.09 -9.88
CA THR A 51 -3.62 -0.84 -9.18
C THR A 51 -3.25 -0.22 -7.85
N LYS A 52 -3.88 -0.68 -6.76
CA LYS A 52 -3.54 -0.24 -5.40
C LYS A 52 -2.21 -0.87 -4.97
N GLN A 53 -1.10 -0.23 -5.31
CA GLN A 53 0.22 -0.65 -4.85
C GLN A 53 0.38 -0.29 -3.36
N ILE A 54 0.41 -1.30 -2.50
CA ILE A 54 0.72 -1.13 -1.08
C ILE A 54 2.23 -1.19 -0.95
N PHE A 55 2.88 -0.04 -0.80
CA PHE A 55 4.30 0.01 -0.43
C PHE A 55 4.45 -0.32 1.05
N ILE A 56 4.75 -1.58 1.37
CA ILE A 56 5.03 -2.02 2.74
C ILE A 56 6.50 -1.73 3.03
N GLN A 57 6.79 -0.64 3.75
CA GLN A 57 8.10 -0.45 4.38
C GLN A 57 8.16 -1.34 5.63
N GLU A 58 9.01 -2.37 5.61
CA GLU A 58 9.09 -3.41 6.65
C GLU A 58 9.23 -2.85 8.07
N ASN A 59 10.01 -1.77 8.23
CA ASN A 59 10.19 -1.11 9.52
C ASN A 59 8.87 -0.55 10.09
N ILE A 60 7.99 0.01 9.24
CA ILE A 60 6.71 0.56 9.68
C ILE A 60 5.74 -0.58 10.05
N ALA A 61 5.75 -1.67 9.28
CA ALA A 61 4.90 -2.83 9.55
C ALA A 61 5.24 -3.48 10.90
N LEU A 62 6.53 -3.62 11.22
CA LEU A 62 6.99 -4.16 12.51
C LEU A 62 6.63 -3.24 13.68
N VAL A 63 6.89 -1.94 13.56
CA VAL A 63 6.53 -0.95 14.60
C VAL A 63 5.03 -1.00 14.89
N ASN A 64 4.20 -1.00 13.85
CA ASN A 64 2.75 -1.08 13.99
C ASN A 64 2.28 -2.40 14.61
N ALA A 65 2.95 -3.52 14.30
CA ALA A 65 2.62 -4.81 14.89
C ALA A 65 2.94 -4.83 16.39
N VAL A 66 4.08 -4.27 16.79
CA VAL A 66 4.48 -4.15 18.21
C VAL A 66 3.52 -3.22 18.96
N GLU A 67 3.19 -2.04 18.43
CA GLU A 67 2.27 -1.08 19.05
C GLU A 67 0.86 -1.66 19.26
N ARG A 68 0.44 -2.59 18.39
CA ARG A 68 -0.84 -3.31 18.55
C ARG A 68 -0.73 -4.43 19.57
N ALA A 69 0.37 -5.18 19.56
CA ALA A 69 0.56 -6.34 20.42
C ALA A 69 0.88 -5.95 21.87
N GLU A 70 1.62 -4.86 22.12
CA GLU A 70 2.07 -4.44 23.46
C GLU A 70 0.90 -4.29 24.43
N LYS A 71 -0.25 -3.80 23.95
CA LYS A 71 -1.46 -3.57 24.75
C LYS A 71 -2.15 -4.87 25.21
N THR A 72 -1.73 -6.01 24.64
CA THR A 72 -2.24 -7.34 24.98
C THR A 72 -1.26 -8.14 25.83
N VAL A 73 -0.04 -7.65 26.02
CA VAL A 73 0.99 -8.33 26.83
C VAL A 73 0.86 -7.87 28.28
N VAL A 74 0.96 -8.81 29.21
CA VAL A 74 1.00 -8.52 30.65
C VAL A 74 2.34 -8.89 31.24
N GLY A 75 2.81 -8.11 32.20
CA GLY A 75 3.97 -8.46 33.02
C GLY A 75 3.55 -9.38 34.18
N VAL A 76 4.35 -10.40 34.46
CA VAL A 76 4.16 -11.33 35.57
C VAL A 76 5.40 -11.29 36.45
N LYS A 77 5.21 -10.96 37.73
CA LYS A 77 6.27 -11.02 38.75
C LYS A 77 5.83 -11.91 39.89
N THR A 78 6.71 -12.82 40.27
CA THR A 78 6.43 -13.81 41.30
C THR A 78 7.55 -13.87 42.29
N GLN A 79 7.21 -13.82 43.56
CA GLN A 79 8.13 -14.07 44.66
C GLN A 79 7.83 -15.45 45.23
N THR A 80 8.80 -16.37 45.07
CA THR A 80 8.67 -17.72 45.60
C THR A 80 8.88 -17.73 47.11
N GLN A 81 8.44 -18.81 47.77
CA GLN A 81 8.67 -19.01 49.20
C GLN A 81 10.14 -19.02 49.59
N MET A 82 11.02 -19.40 48.66
CA MET A 82 12.48 -19.39 48.84
C MET A 82 13.10 -18.01 48.62
N GLY A 83 12.29 -16.96 48.38
CA GLY A 83 12.76 -15.60 48.12
C GLY A 83 13.26 -15.36 46.70
N LYS A 84 13.17 -16.33 45.79
CA LYS A 84 13.53 -16.14 44.38
C LYS A 84 12.46 -15.30 43.68
N VAL A 85 12.89 -14.34 42.89
CA VAL A 85 12.00 -13.56 42.02
C VAL A 85 12.01 -14.19 40.63
N LEU A 86 10.81 -14.47 40.11
CA LEU A 86 10.59 -14.89 38.73
C LEU A 86 9.87 -13.75 38.01
N GLU A 87 10.34 -13.43 36.82
CA GLU A 87 9.76 -12.39 35.96
C GLU A 87 9.51 -13.00 34.58
N GLY A 88 8.40 -12.61 33.98
CA GLY A 88 8.01 -13.08 32.66
C GLY A 88 6.78 -12.35 32.17
N SER A 89 6.17 -12.91 31.12
CA SER A 89 5.05 -12.29 30.44
C SER A 89 3.86 -13.24 30.33
N GLY A 90 2.68 -12.65 30.19
CA GLY A 90 1.47 -13.34 29.76
C GLY A 90 0.82 -12.62 28.59
N LEU A 91 -0.18 -13.25 28.00
CA LEU A 91 -0.94 -12.72 26.89
C LEU A 91 -2.43 -12.67 27.27
N ILE A 92 -3.06 -11.52 27.06
CA ILE A 92 -4.51 -11.37 27.14
C ILE A 92 -5.12 -12.03 25.90
N VAL A 93 -5.90 -13.09 26.11
CA VAL A 93 -6.50 -13.89 25.02
C VAL A 93 -7.94 -13.49 24.71
N THR A 94 -8.58 -12.72 25.59
CA THR A 94 -9.99 -12.33 25.45
C THR A 94 -10.20 -10.91 26.00
N SER A 95 -11.17 -10.19 25.42
CA SER A 95 -11.51 -8.83 25.82
C SER A 95 -12.12 -8.73 27.22
N ASP A 96 -12.59 -9.84 27.79
CA ASP A 96 -13.10 -9.87 29.15
C ASP A 96 -12.00 -10.09 30.20
N GLY A 97 -10.72 -10.17 29.80
CA GLY A 97 -9.58 -10.23 30.70
C GLY A 97 -9.11 -11.64 31.06
N LEU A 98 -9.31 -12.66 30.23
CA LEU A 98 -8.55 -13.91 30.38
C LEU A 98 -7.13 -13.75 29.86
N ILE A 99 -6.18 -14.26 30.64
CA ILE A 99 -4.75 -14.23 30.39
C ILE A 99 -4.20 -15.64 30.40
N VAL A 100 -3.31 -15.93 29.46
CA VAL A 100 -2.49 -17.14 29.44
C VAL A 100 -1.04 -16.77 29.76
N THR A 101 -0.40 -17.51 30.67
CA THR A 101 1.03 -17.41 30.98
C THR A 101 1.58 -18.80 31.29
N LEU A 102 2.86 -18.90 31.61
CA LEU A 102 3.50 -20.16 31.97
C LEU A 102 3.13 -20.59 33.39
N ALA A 103 2.89 -21.89 33.60
CA ALA A 103 2.54 -22.41 34.91
C ALA A 103 3.70 -22.27 35.92
N GLU A 104 4.94 -22.36 35.45
CA GLU A 104 6.15 -22.14 36.25
C GLU A 104 6.29 -20.71 36.78
N LEU A 105 5.64 -19.73 36.15
CA LEU A 105 5.61 -18.35 36.64
C LEU A 105 4.59 -18.16 37.77
N VAL A 106 3.64 -19.09 37.94
CA VAL A 106 2.61 -19.03 38.99
C VAL A 106 2.57 -20.26 39.91
N PRO A 107 3.71 -20.68 40.50
CA PRO A 107 3.82 -21.86 41.36
C PRO A 107 3.00 -21.72 42.66
N TYR A 108 2.40 -22.81 43.13
CA TYR A 108 1.58 -22.82 44.34
C TYR A 108 2.28 -22.19 45.55
N GLY A 109 1.50 -21.48 46.37
CA GLY A 109 1.98 -20.89 47.63
C GLY A 109 2.93 -19.70 47.49
N SER A 110 3.11 -19.16 46.28
CA SER A 110 3.92 -17.97 46.01
C SER A 110 3.07 -16.71 45.93
N ASN A 111 3.71 -15.54 46.02
CA ASN A 111 3.04 -14.25 45.88
C ASN A 111 3.22 -13.72 44.45
N PHE A 112 2.12 -13.40 43.78
CA PHE A 112 2.12 -12.97 42.37
C PHE A 112 1.64 -11.54 42.23
N SER A 113 2.21 -10.84 41.26
CA SER A 113 1.76 -9.52 40.83
C SER A 113 1.70 -9.52 39.30
N PHE A 114 0.54 -9.15 38.77
CA PHE A 114 0.31 -8.95 37.35
C PHE A 114 0.30 -7.46 37.05
N PHE A 115 0.94 -7.07 35.96
CA PHE A 115 1.10 -5.68 35.54
C PHE A 115 0.56 -5.47 34.14
N VAL A 116 -0.32 -4.49 33.99
CA VAL A 116 -0.81 -3.99 32.70
C VAL A 116 -0.54 -2.50 32.66
N ASN A 117 0.17 -2.02 31.64
CA ASN A 117 0.61 -0.62 31.55
C ASN A 117 1.28 -0.13 32.85
N ASP A 118 2.20 -0.94 33.38
CA ASP A 118 2.93 -0.73 34.65
C ASP A 118 2.07 -0.61 35.92
N LYS A 119 0.77 -0.88 35.84
CA LYS A 119 -0.14 -0.89 36.98
C LYS A 119 -0.41 -2.31 37.45
N LYS A 120 -0.32 -2.52 38.78
CA LYS A 120 -0.68 -3.79 39.40
C LYS A 120 -2.20 -3.95 39.38
N ILE A 121 -2.68 -5.07 38.86
CA ILE A 121 -4.10 -5.36 38.71
C ILE A 121 -4.55 -6.55 39.58
N PRO A 122 -5.81 -6.56 40.04
CA PRO A 122 -6.38 -7.70 40.74
C PRO A 122 -6.56 -8.87 39.78
N PHE A 123 -6.32 -10.08 40.28
CA PHE A 123 -6.34 -11.29 39.47
C PHE A 123 -6.87 -12.49 40.24
N GLN A 124 -7.32 -13.49 39.49
CA GLN A 124 -7.72 -14.80 39.98
C GLN A 124 -7.11 -15.87 39.10
N ILE A 125 -6.41 -16.84 39.69
CA ILE A 125 -5.86 -17.97 38.93
C ILE A 125 -6.96 -19.01 38.80
N LEU A 126 -7.43 -19.23 37.57
CA LEU A 126 -8.55 -20.13 37.26
C LEU A 126 -8.08 -21.58 37.14
N LYS A 127 -6.97 -21.80 36.43
CA LYS A 127 -6.45 -23.14 36.17
C LYS A 127 -4.94 -23.10 35.96
N ARG A 128 -4.27 -24.18 36.37
CA ARG A 128 -2.87 -24.46 36.04
C ARG A 128 -2.80 -25.84 35.41
N ASP A 129 -2.22 -25.92 34.23
CA ASP A 129 -1.88 -27.15 33.54
C ASP A 129 -0.37 -27.33 33.61
N LEU A 130 0.06 -28.23 34.50
CA LEU A 130 1.48 -28.53 34.69
C LEU A 130 2.04 -29.43 33.58
N LYS A 131 1.19 -30.11 32.82
CA LYS A 131 1.62 -30.99 31.74
C LYS A 131 2.09 -30.18 30.53
N GLU A 132 1.31 -29.17 30.17
CA GLU A 132 1.60 -28.26 29.05
C GLU A 132 2.30 -26.96 29.49
N ASN A 133 2.58 -26.81 30.79
CA ASN A 133 3.17 -25.61 31.40
C ASN A 133 2.37 -24.32 31.13
N LEU A 134 1.05 -24.38 31.22
CA LEU A 134 0.17 -23.22 30.99
C LEU A 134 -0.65 -22.89 32.24
N ALA A 135 -0.89 -21.60 32.47
CA ALA A 135 -1.81 -21.12 33.48
C ALA A 135 -2.80 -20.14 32.88
N LEU A 136 -4.06 -20.30 33.28
CA LEU A 136 -5.16 -19.42 32.93
C LEU A 136 -5.49 -18.53 34.12
N ILE A 137 -5.45 -17.23 33.89
CA ILE A 137 -5.70 -16.18 34.89
C ILE A 137 -6.84 -15.31 34.39
N LYS A 138 -7.72 -14.90 35.29
CA LYS A 138 -8.72 -13.87 35.06
C LYS A 138 -8.26 -12.59 35.74
N ILE A 139 -8.24 -11.50 35.00
CA ILE A 139 -8.07 -10.17 35.58
C ILE A 139 -9.42 -9.45 35.60
N SER A 140 -9.57 -8.55 36.56
CA SER A 140 -10.68 -7.61 36.59
C SER A 140 -10.14 -6.24 36.26
N ASP A 141 -10.80 -5.51 35.37
CA ASP A 141 -10.49 -4.09 35.17
C ASP A 141 -10.74 -3.36 36.49
N SER A 142 -9.65 -2.94 37.14
CA SER A 142 -9.73 -1.91 38.16
C SER A 142 -9.81 -0.57 37.43
N THR A 143 -11.04 -0.16 37.13
CA THR A 143 -11.43 1.14 36.56
C THR A 143 -10.48 2.28 36.90
#